data_AF-A0A3R9V6Q5-F1
#
_entry.id   AF-A0A3R9V6Q5-F1
#
_cell.length_a   1.000
_cell.length_b   1.000
_cell.length_c   1.000
_cell.angle_alpha   90.00
_cell.angle_beta   90.00
_cell.angle_gamma   90.00
#
_symmetry.space_group_name_H-M   'P 1'
#
loop_
_entity.id
_entity.type
_entity.pdbx_description
1 polymer ?
#
loop_
_entity_poly.entity_id
_entity_poly.type
_entity_poly.pdbx_seq_one_letter_code
_entity_poly.pdbx_strand_id
1 'polypeptide(L)'
;MLVLAPAAPAFSASTVPADKPQVLSRWTQTGSAGYNAWAAARSDPGPWAAYGFDWSTDYCSSSPDNPLGFPFRNACARHDFGYRNYERAGTFPAHKARLDDAFHADLQRVCASYSGARKTSCDGTAWTYYQAVRAFGVSSHDTPPDGPAA
;
A
#
# COMPACT_ATOMS: atom_id res chain seq x y z
N MET A 1 30.05 -32.54 -40.79
CA MET A 1 28.63 -32.18 -40.54
C MET A 1 28.61 -30.99 -39.59
N LEU A 2 28.11 -29.84 -40.04
CA LEU A 2 28.00 -28.63 -39.21
C LEU A 2 26.58 -28.63 -38.62
N VAL A 3 26.45 -28.69 -37.29
CA VAL A 3 25.16 -28.70 -36.60
C VAL A 3 24.80 -27.25 -36.26
N LEU A 4 23.76 -26.71 -36.89
CA LEU A 4 23.21 -25.39 -36.53
C LEU A 4 22.37 -25.55 -35.25
N ALA A 5 22.81 -24.94 -34.16
CA ALA A 5 22.00 -24.85 -32.94
C ALA A 5 20.95 -23.71 -33.09
N PRO A 6 19.68 -23.93 -32.72
CA PRO A 6 18.67 -22.89 -32.73
C PRO A 6 18.97 -21.83 -31.67
N ALA A 7 18.96 -20.55 -32.07
CA ALA A 7 19.11 -19.43 -31.15
C ALA A 7 17.88 -19.32 -30.23
N ALA A 8 18.11 -19.31 -28.92
CA ALA A 8 17.05 -19.08 -27.93
C ALA A 8 16.55 -17.62 -28.02
N PRO A 9 15.23 -17.37 -27.83
CA PRO A 9 14.70 -16.01 -27.78
C PRO A 9 15.30 -15.25 -26.59
N ALA A 10 15.90 -14.09 -26.87
CA ALA A 10 16.35 -13.18 -25.83
C ALA A 10 15.13 -12.46 -25.23
N PHE A 11 14.79 -12.76 -23.98
CA PHE A 11 13.84 -11.95 -23.22
C PHE A 11 14.51 -10.61 -22.91
N SER A 12 14.05 -9.53 -23.53
CA SER A 12 14.41 -8.19 -23.09
C SER A 12 13.82 -7.98 -21.69
N ALA A 13 14.67 -7.77 -20.69
CA ALA A 13 14.20 -7.25 -19.42
C ALA A 13 13.54 -5.89 -19.68
N SER A 14 12.22 -5.81 -19.52
CA SER A 14 11.51 -4.54 -19.56
C SER A 14 12.14 -3.63 -18.52
N THR A 15 12.77 -2.56 -18.99
CA THR A 15 13.32 -1.54 -18.10
C THR A 15 12.17 -0.93 -17.31
N VAL A 16 12.30 -0.89 -15.98
CA VAL A 16 11.33 -0.22 -15.12
C VAL A 16 11.17 1.23 -15.60
N PRO A 17 9.94 1.72 -15.85
CA PRO A 17 9.72 3.09 -16.27
C PRO A 17 10.37 4.10 -15.31
N ALA A 18 11.05 5.10 -15.88
CA ALA A 18 11.78 6.11 -15.11
C ALA A 18 10.87 6.98 -14.22
N ASP A 19 9.57 7.04 -14.55
CA ASP A 19 8.56 7.79 -13.80
C ASP A 19 7.92 7.00 -12.64
N LYS A 20 8.41 5.79 -12.33
CA LYS A 20 7.92 4.97 -11.21
C LYS A 20 7.81 5.74 -9.88
N PRO A 21 8.81 6.54 -9.44
CA PRO A 21 8.69 7.31 -8.20
C PRO A 21 7.55 8.34 -8.23
N GLN A 22 7.31 8.95 -9.39
CA GLN A 22 6.26 9.96 -9.59
C GLN A 22 4.87 9.30 -9.55
N VAL A 23 4.71 8.13 -10.17
CA VAL A 23 3.47 7.34 -10.10
C VAL A 23 3.19 6.89 -8.66
N LEU A 24 4.19 6.33 -7.98
CA LEU A 24 4.08 5.92 -6.57
C LEU A 24 3.67 7.10 -5.67
N SER A 25 4.30 8.26 -5.86
CA SER A 25 3.97 9.47 -5.12
C SER A 25 2.54 9.93 -5.37
N ARG A 26 2.08 9.96 -6.62
CA ARG A 26 0.71 10.38 -6.97
C ARG A 26 -0.36 9.50 -6.32
N TRP A 27 -0.16 8.19 -6.30
CA TRP A 27 -1.10 7.22 -5.72
C TRP A 27 -1.15 7.23 -4.19
N THR A 28 -0.09 7.72 -3.55
CA THR A 28 0.06 7.73 -2.09
C THR A 28 -0.12 9.13 -1.48
N GLN A 29 -0.80 10.03 -2.19
CA GLN A 29 -1.28 11.30 -1.63
C GLN A 29 -2.53 11.10 -0.75
N THR A 30 -2.81 12.06 0.12
CA THR A 30 -3.94 12.03 1.06
C THR A 30 -5.31 12.27 0.39
N GLY A 31 -5.31 13.03 -0.71
CA GLY A 31 -6.52 13.42 -1.43
C GLY A 31 -7.20 12.28 -2.20
N SER A 32 -8.49 12.45 -2.48
CA SER A 32 -9.31 11.48 -3.21
C SER A 32 -8.80 11.19 -4.62
N ALA A 33 -8.15 12.15 -5.28
CA ALA A 33 -7.55 11.93 -6.60
C ALA A 33 -6.46 10.84 -6.58
N GLY A 34 -5.59 10.85 -5.57
CA GLY A 34 -4.56 9.82 -5.39
C GLY A 34 -5.16 8.45 -5.09
N TYR A 35 -6.14 8.41 -4.18
CA TYR A 35 -6.90 7.21 -3.87
C TYR A 35 -7.58 6.61 -5.11
N ASN A 36 -8.31 7.42 -5.88
CA ASN A 36 -9.04 6.98 -7.07
C ASN A 36 -8.09 6.45 -8.16
N ALA A 37 -6.97 7.14 -8.38
CA ALA A 37 -5.96 6.70 -9.34
C ALA A 37 -5.33 5.36 -8.94
N TRP A 38 -5.00 5.19 -7.65
CA TRP A 38 -4.51 3.92 -7.12
C TRP A 38 -5.56 2.80 -7.23
N ALA A 39 -6.82 3.09 -6.89
CA ALA A 39 -7.90 2.11 -6.92
C ALA A 39 -8.16 1.61 -8.35
N ALA A 40 -8.15 2.51 -9.34
CA ALA A 40 -8.25 2.16 -10.75
C ALA A 40 -7.08 1.26 -11.19
N ALA A 41 -5.84 1.64 -10.84
CA ALA A 41 -4.65 0.85 -11.15
C ALA A 41 -4.66 -0.53 -10.49
N ARG A 42 -5.17 -0.64 -9.25
CA ARG A 42 -5.33 -1.93 -8.56
C ARG A 42 -6.37 -2.83 -9.23
N SER A 43 -7.45 -2.24 -9.77
CA SER A 43 -8.50 -3.02 -10.48
C SER A 43 -8.06 -3.53 -11.86
N ASP A 44 -7.05 -2.90 -12.46
CA ASP A 44 -6.44 -3.31 -13.72
C ASP A 44 -4.91 -3.15 -13.66
N PRO A 45 -4.18 -4.12 -13.08
CA PRO A 45 -2.73 -4.01 -12.89
C PRO A 45 -1.94 -4.26 -14.18
N GLY A 46 -2.57 -4.76 -15.24
CA GLY A 46 -1.90 -5.13 -16.50
C GLY A 46 -1.07 -3.99 -17.11
N PRO A 47 -1.65 -2.79 -17.31
CA PRO A 47 -0.92 -1.60 -17.78
C PRO A 47 0.25 -1.18 -16.89
N TRP A 48 0.27 -1.60 -15.61
CA TRP A 48 1.27 -1.21 -14.62
C TRP A 48 2.33 -2.30 -14.37
N ALA A 49 2.27 -3.43 -15.09
CA ALA A 49 3.17 -4.57 -14.87
C ALA A 49 4.66 -4.19 -15.00
N ALA A 50 5.01 -3.35 -15.98
CA ALA A 50 6.38 -2.89 -16.20
C ALA A 50 6.95 -2.08 -15.02
N TYR A 51 6.10 -1.48 -14.18
CA TYR A 51 6.54 -0.75 -13.00
C TYR A 51 7.04 -1.70 -11.90
N GLY A 52 6.63 -2.96 -11.90
CA GLY A 52 7.01 -3.90 -10.84
C GLY A 52 6.66 -3.36 -9.44
N PHE A 53 5.46 -2.83 -9.28
CA PHE A 53 4.93 -2.48 -7.97
C PHE A 53 4.58 -3.73 -7.18
N ASP A 54 4.82 -3.69 -5.86
CA ASP A 54 4.29 -4.69 -4.95
C ASP A 54 2.81 -4.39 -4.68
N TRP A 55 1.94 -5.29 -5.13
CA TRP A 55 0.49 -5.22 -4.95
C TRP A 55 -0.03 -6.10 -3.79
N SER A 56 0.87 -6.83 -3.12
CA SER A 56 0.52 -7.71 -2.01
C SER A 56 -0.05 -6.92 -0.84
N THR A 57 -0.99 -7.55 -0.14
CA THR A 57 -1.68 -6.98 1.01
C THR A 57 -2.24 -8.11 1.86
N ASP A 58 -2.08 -7.97 3.16
CA ASP A 58 -2.74 -8.77 4.18
C ASP A 58 -4.00 -8.07 4.72
N TYR A 59 -4.35 -6.94 4.10
CA TYR A 59 -5.47 -6.09 4.42
C TYR A 59 -5.37 -5.57 5.85
N CYS A 60 -6.42 -5.70 6.65
CA CYS A 60 -6.44 -5.16 8.01
C CYS A 60 -6.10 -6.26 9.05
N SER A 61 -5.38 -7.32 8.66
CA SER A 61 -4.99 -8.47 9.51
C SER A 61 -4.32 -8.07 10.83
N SER A 62 -3.41 -7.10 10.77
CA SER A 62 -2.63 -6.60 11.92
C SER A 62 -3.24 -5.33 12.52
N SER A 63 -4.46 -4.96 12.10
CA SER A 63 -5.16 -3.78 12.60
C SER A 63 -5.93 -4.09 13.89
N PRO A 64 -6.22 -3.07 14.72
CA PRO A 64 -7.13 -3.21 15.86
C PRO A 64 -8.51 -3.78 15.46
N ASP A 65 -9.25 -4.30 16.44
CA ASP A 65 -10.57 -4.86 16.20
C ASP A 65 -11.54 -3.83 15.56
N ASN A 66 -12.36 -4.33 14.63
CA ASN A 66 -13.42 -3.58 13.96
C ASN A 66 -14.77 -4.31 14.14
N PRO A 67 -15.33 -4.32 15.38
CA PRO A 67 -16.48 -5.13 15.72
C PRO A 67 -17.78 -4.70 15.01
N LEU A 68 -17.81 -3.47 14.49
CA LEU A 68 -18.96 -2.93 13.75
C LEU A 68 -18.85 -3.15 12.24
N GLY A 69 -17.77 -3.77 11.77
CA GLY A 69 -17.59 -4.21 10.38
C GLY A 69 -17.52 -3.07 9.37
N PHE A 70 -16.89 -1.93 9.71
CA PHE A 70 -16.69 -0.84 8.74
C PHE A 70 -15.79 -1.32 7.59
N PRO A 71 -16.11 -1.02 6.32
CA PRO A 71 -15.42 -1.60 5.16
C PRO A 71 -14.06 -0.92 4.87
N PHE A 72 -13.10 -1.07 5.79
CA PHE A 72 -11.77 -0.46 5.72
C PHE A 72 -10.75 -1.21 4.85
N ARG A 73 -11.14 -2.35 4.28
CA ARG A 73 -10.27 -3.25 3.53
C ARG A 73 -9.46 -2.56 2.41
N ASN A 74 -10.09 -1.66 1.66
CA ASN A 74 -9.40 -0.93 0.58
C ASN A 74 -8.46 0.16 1.11
N ALA A 75 -8.75 0.76 2.27
CA ALA A 75 -7.84 1.70 2.92
C ALA A 75 -6.56 0.98 3.37
N CYS A 76 -6.71 -0.18 4.01
CA CYS A 76 -5.57 -1.03 4.43
C CYS A 76 -4.74 -1.47 3.22
N ALA A 77 -5.38 -1.92 2.13
CA ALA A 77 -4.66 -2.32 0.93
C ALA A 77 -3.84 -1.19 0.28
N ARG A 78 -4.29 0.08 0.35
CA ARG A 78 -3.52 1.22 -0.16
C ARG A 78 -2.37 1.59 0.78
N HIS A 79 -2.58 1.46 2.08
CA HIS A 79 -1.54 1.66 3.09
C HIS A 79 -0.41 0.64 2.91
N ASP A 80 -0.73 -0.65 2.78
CA ASP A 80 0.23 -1.73 2.49
C ASP A 80 1.01 -1.47 1.21
N PHE A 81 0.30 -1.09 0.14
CA PHE A 81 0.92 -0.73 -1.13
C PHE A 81 1.95 0.39 -0.95
N GLY A 82 1.61 1.43 -0.21
CA GLY A 82 2.52 2.53 0.11
C GLY A 82 3.75 2.03 0.87
N TYR A 83 3.52 1.33 1.98
CA TYR A 83 4.59 0.82 2.85
C TYR A 83 5.59 -0.03 2.08
N ARG A 84 5.11 -1.11 1.44
CA ARG A 84 5.96 -2.10 0.75
C ARG A 84 6.78 -1.47 -0.39
N ASN A 85 6.17 -0.59 -1.18
CA ASN A 85 6.85 0.03 -2.31
C ASN A 85 7.86 1.10 -1.88
N TYR A 86 7.58 1.85 -0.80
CA TYR A 86 8.54 2.82 -0.26
C TYR A 86 9.68 2.16 0.52
N GLU A 87 9.44 1.01 1.16
CA GLU A 87 10.49 0.17 1.75
C GLU A 87 11.42 -0.37 0.66
N ARG A 88 10.86 -0.95 -0.41
CA ARG A 88 11.64 -1.45 -1.54
C ARG A 88 12.43 -0.35 -2.27
N ALA A 89 11.95 0.90 -2.20
CA ALA A 89 12.63 2.07 -2.73
C ALA A 89 13.66 2.67 -1.76
N GLY A 90 13.81 2.14 -0.54
CA GLY A 90 14.75 2.64 0.48
C GLY A 90 14.41 4.04 1.00
N THR A 91 13.16 4.50 0.85
CA THR A 91 12.73 5.88 1.20
C THR A 91 11.57 5.92 2.18
N PHE A 92 11.20 4.77 2.76
CA PHE A 92 10.09 4.64 3.69
C PHE A 92 10.09 5.62 4.86
N PRO A 93 11.19 5.83 5.63
CA PRO A 93 11.16 6.73 6.78
C PRO A 93 10.73 8.16 6.43
N ALA A 94 11.12 8.66 5.25
CA ALA A 94 10.77 9.99 4.77
C ALA A 94 9.30 10.13 4.33
N HIS A 95 8.61 9.01 4.11
CA HIS A 95 7.27 8.99 3.55
C HIS A 95 6.20 8.44 4.50
N LYS A 96 6.60 7.66 5.50
CA LYS A 96 5.71 7.00 6.47
C LYS A 96 4.59 7.90 6.98
N ALA A 97 4.92 9.10 7.49
CA ALA A 97 3.93 10.02 8.04
C ALA A 97 2.83 10.36 7.02
N ARG A 98 3.20 10.64 5.76
CA ARG A 98 2.23 10.92 4.69
C ARG A 98 1.38 9.69 4.34
N LEU A 99 1.96 8.49 4.39
CA LEU A 99 1.25 7.23 4.13
C LEU A 99 0.19 6.97 5.20
N ASP A 100 0.53 7.20 6.47
CA ASP A 100 -0.40 7.07 7.60
C ASP A 100 -1.51 8.11 7.51
N ASP A 101 -1.19 9.36 7.16
CA ASP A 101 -2.18 10.41 6.95
C ASP A 101 -3.13 10.07 5.78
N ALA A 102 -2.59 9.46 4.71
CA ALA A 102 -3.37 9.04 3.55
C ALA A 102 -4.30 7.88 3.89
N PHE A 103 -3.84 6.93 4.71
CA PHE A 103 -4.65 5.85 5.26
C PHE A 103 -5.80 6.40 6.11
N HIS A 104 -5.53 7.30 7.06
CA HIS A 104 -6.58 7.92 7.86
C HIS A 104 -7.62 8.65 7.01
N ALA A 105 -7.17 9.39 5.99
CA ALA A 105 -8.06 10.06 5.06
C ALA A 105 -8.97 9.09 4.27
N ASP A 106 -8.49 7.88 3.94
CA ASP A 106 -9.33 6.83 3.32
C ASP A 106 -10.38 6.28 4.28
N LEU A 107 -9.98 6.01 5.52
CA LEU A 107 -10.90 5.55 6.56
C LEU A 107 -12.01 6.59 6.78
N GLN A 108 -11.65 7.87 6.86
CA GLN A 108 -12.61 8.97 6.99
C GLN A 108 -13.54 9.09 5.79
N ARG A 109 -13.07 8.81 4.56
CA ARG A 109 -13.93 8.75 3.37
C ARG A 109 -14.97 7.65 3.46
N VAL A 110 -14.62 6.47 3.99
CA VAL A 110 -15.60 5.42 4.30
C VAL A 110 -16.61 5.93 5.33
N CYS A 111 -16.13 6.58 6.38
CA CYS A 111 -16.98 7.08 7.46
C CYS A 111 -17.93 8.22 7.06
N ALA A 112 -17.59 8.97 6.01
CA ALA A 112 -18.45 10.01 5.45
C ALA A 112 -19.77 9.47 4.84
N SER A 113 -19.86 8.16 4.57
CA SER A 113 -21.10 7.51 4.12
C SER A 113 -22.12 7.25 5.24
N TYR A 114 -21.72 7.41 6.51
CA TYR A 114 -22.57 7.20 7.68
C TYR A 114 -23.00 8.53 8.30
N SER A 115 -24.03 8.47 9.14
CA SER A 115 -24.49 9.58 9.97
C SER A 115 -24.74 9.15 11.41
N GLY A 116 -24.97 10.12 12.30
CA GLY A 116 -25.29 9.90 13.71
C GLY A 116 -24.25 9.06 14.47
N ALA A 117 -24.73 8.23 15.40
CA ALA A 117 -23.87 7.38 16.23
C ALA A 117 -22.97 6.45 15.41
N ARG A 118 -23.45 5.93 14.27
CA ARG A 118 -22.65 5.06 13.40
C ARG A 118 -21.47 5.80 12.79
N LYS A 119 -21.64 7.06 12.41
CA LYS A 119 -20.54 7.92 11.96
C LYS A 119 -19.52 8.12 13.08
N THR A 120 -19.96 8.49 14.28
CA THR A 120 -19.07 8.67 15.43
C THR A 120 -18.26 7.41 15.72
N SER A 121 -18.89 6.23 15.70
CA SER A 121 -18.19 4.96 15.89
C SER A 121 -17.20 4.69 14.77
N CYS A 122 -17.56 4.95 13.51
CA CYS A 122 -16.65 4.78 12.37
C CYS A 122 -15.43 5.69 12.50
N ASP A 123 -15.63 6.98 12.78
CA ASP A 123 -14.56 7.96 12.95
C ASP A 123 -13.65 7.56 14.14
N GLY A 124 -14.24 7.04 15.22
CA GLY A 124 -13.49 6.52 16.37
C GLY A 124 -12.63 5.30 16.01
N THR A 125 -13.18 4.30 15.30
CA THR A 125 -12.40 3.15 14.83
C THR A 125 -11.31 3.58 13.84
N ALA A 126 -11.61 4.52 12.93
CA ALA A 126 -10.65 5.07 12.00
C ALA A 126 -9.47 5.76 12.71
N TRP A 127 -9.76 6.51 13.78
CA TRP A 127 -8.75 7.12 14.62
C TRP A 127 -7.87 6.07 15.32
N THR A 128 -8.46 5.01 15.88
CA THR A 128 -7.71 3.92 16.51
C THR A 128 -6.76 3.25 15.51
N TYR A 129 -7.22 2.98 14.28
CA TYR A 129 -6.40 2.40 13.21
C TYR A 129 -5.21 3.31 12.86
N TYR A 130 -5.47 4.61 12.68
CA TYR A 130 -4.43 5.60 12.39
C TYR A 130 -3.39 5.67 13.51
N GLN A 131 -3.82 5.75 14.77
CA GLN A 131 -2.90 5.83 15.90
C GLN A 131 -2.04 4.56 16.05
N ALA A 132 -2.59 3.39 15.72
CA ALA A 132 -1.83 2.13 15.73
C ALA A 132 -0.66 2.17 14.74
N VAL A 133 -0.90 2.55 13.48
CA VAL A 133 0.19 2.63 12.47
C VAL A 133 1.17 3.77 12.75
N ARG A 134 0.71 4.87 13.36
CA ARG A 134 1.59 5.97 13.78
C ARG A 134 2.55 5.55 14.89
N ALA A 135 2.09 4.75 15.84
CA ALA A 135 2.89 4.29 16.98
C ALA A 135 3.77 3.07 16.65
N PHE A 136 3.26 2.11 15.88
CA PHE A 136 3.87 0.79 15.70
C PHE A 136 4.25 0.44 14.26
N GLY A 137 3.88 1.25 13.27
CA GLY A 137 4.33 1.03 11.91
C GLY A 137 5.86 1.11 11.86
N VAL A 138 6.53 -0.01 11.73
CA VAL A 138 7.99 -0.09 11.59
C VAL A 138 8.32 -0.48 10.17
N SER A 139 9.46 -0.05 9.66
CA SER A 139 9.91 -0.58 8.38
C SER A 139 10.30 -2.04 8.54
N SER A 140 10.18 -2.87 7.50
CA SER A 140 10.79 -4.21 7.47
C SER A 140 12.32 -4.19 7.71
N HIS A 141 12.96 -3.01 7.64
CA HIS A 141 14.36 -2.76 7.98
C HIS A 141 14.62 -2.46 9.48
N ASP A 142 13.58 -2.15 10.27
CA ASP A 142 13.68 -1.91 11.71
C ASP A 142 13.44 -3.18 12.53
N THR A 143 13.13 -4.31 11.88
CA THR A 143 13.20 -5.62 12.52
C THR A 143 14.67 -5.93 12.79
N PRO A 144 15.12 -6.04 14.05
CA PRO A 144 16.45 -6.57 14.33
C PRO A 144 16.54 -7.95 13.67
N PRO A 145 17.66 -8.32 13.01
CA PRO A 145 17.78 -9.63 12.40
C PRO A 145 17.47 -10.69 13.45
N ASP A 146 16.53 -11.58 13.10
CA ASP A 146 15.93 -12.59 13.97
C ASP A 146 16.96 -13.18 14.96
N GLY A 147 16.81 -12.82 16.23
CA GLY A 147 17.30 -13.66 17.32
C GLY A 147 16.43 -14.92 17.38
N PRO A 148 17.00 -16.11 17.61
CA PRO A 148 16.22 -17.34 17.57
C PRO A 148 15.13 -17.30 18.65
N ALA A 149 13.93 -17.73 18.26
CA ALA A 149 12.81 -17.92 19.16
C ALA A 149 13.22 -18.80 20.35
N ALA A 150 12.95 -18.31 21.56
CA ALA A 150 12.97 -19.07 22.81
C ALA A 150 11.58 -18.97 23.45
#